data_AF-A0A9D4BBU6-F1
#
_entry.id   AF-A0A9D4BBU6-F1
#
_cell.length_a   1.000
_cell.length_b   1.000
_cell.length_c   1.000
_cell.angle_alpha   90.00
_cell.angle_beta   90.00
_cell.angle_gamma   90.00
#
_symmetry.space_group_name_H-M   'P 1'
#
loop_
_entity.id
_entity.type
_entity.pdbx_description
1 polymer ?
#
loop_
_entity_poly.entity_id
_entity_poly.type
_entity_poly.pdbx_seq_one_letter_code
_entity_poly.pdbx_strand_id
1 'polypeptide(L)'
;MPMLRQLLLFSFALLLCLEPLPSTGHPQIPELTMTSFSVRSTIVSRYASTRVRTELSNPHAEAKEAIFDLDLPSSAFISNFTM
;
A
#
# COMPACT_ATOMS: atom_id res chain seq x y z
N MET A 1 27.30 -24.40 39.32
CA MET A 1 27.33 -23.87 37.94
C MET A 1 26.27 -22.77 37.72
N PRO A 2 26.29 -21.66 38.48
CA PRO A 2 25.28 -20.61 38.37
C PRO A 2 25.46 -19.69 37.16
N MET A 3 26.70 -19.54 36.68
CA MET A 3 27.07 -18.67 35.55
C MET A 3 26.43 -19.10 34.22
N LEU A 4 26.33 -20.40 33.95
CA LEU A 4 25.72 -20.91 32.70
C LEU A 4 24.21 -20.63 32.65
N ARG A 5 23.53 -20.70 33.80
CA ARG A 5 22.09 -20.37 33.90
C ARG A 5 21.86 -18.88 33.69
N GLN A 6 22.74 -18.03 34.21
CA GLN A 6 22.68 -16.59 34.00
C GLN A 6 22.86 -16.25 32.52
N LEU A 7 23.81 -16.90 31.84
CA LEU A 7 24.09 -16.67 30.43
C LEU A 7 22.93 -17.10 29.52
N LEU A 8 22.31 -18.26 29.81
CA LEU A 8 21.13 -18.74 29.09
C LEU A 8 19.92 -17.83 29.30
N LEU A 9 19.70 -17.34 30.52
CA LEU A 9 18.62 -16.37 30.80
C LEU A 9 18.86 -15.05 30.07
N PHE A 10 20.12 -14.60 29.99
CA PHE A 10 20.47 -13.39 29.26
C PHE A 10 20.28 -13.57 27.75
N SER A 11 20.65 -14.72 27.19
CA SER A 11 20.44 -15.00 25.76
C SER A 11 18.95 -15.15 25.42
N PHE A 12 18.16 -15.75 26.30
CA PHE A 12 16.71 -15.89 26.14
C PHE A 12 16.01 -14.53 26.25
N ALA A 13 16.43 -13.68 27.19
CA ALA A 13 15.96 -12.30 27.30
C ALA A 13 16.34 -11.48 26.05
N LEU A 14 17.55 -11.66 25.51
CA LEU A 14 17.96 -11.00 24.27
C LEU A 14 17.12 -11.44 23.06
N LEU A 15 16.73 -12.72 23.01
CA LEU A 15 15.84 -13.27 21.98
C LEU A 15 14.41 -12.73 22.10
N LEU A 16 13.90 -12.54 23.32
CA LEU A 16 12.59 -11.96 23.57
C LEU A 16 12.54 -10.45 23.31
N CYS A 17 13.66 -9.74 23.48
CA CYS A 17 13.78 -8.32 23.12
C CYS A 17 13.97 -8.10 21.60
N LEU A 18 14.24 -9.17 20.84
CA LEU A 18 14.19 -9.16 19.38
C LEU A 18 12.73 -9.25 18.91
N GLU A 19 11.88 -8.34 19.37
CA GLU A 19 10.62 -8.10 18.68
C GLU A 19 10.95 -7.65 17.24
N PRO A 20 10.23 -8.14 16.22
CA PRO A 20 10.45 -7.72 14.86
C PRO A 20 10.30 -6.20 14.80
N LEU A 21 11.37 -5.53 14.39
CA LEU A 21 11.40 -4.11 14.08
C LEU A 21 10.10 -3.74 13.33
N PRO A 22 9.34 -2.72 13.76
CA PRO A 22 8.15 -2.30 13.04
C PRO A 22 8.55 -2.08 11.58
N SER A 23 7.90 -2.87 10.71
CA SER A 23 8.13 -2.83 9.27
C SER A 23 8.17 -1.37 8.83
N THR A 24 9.30 -1.02 8.23
CA THR A 24 9.63 0.26 7.61
C THR A 24 8.41 1.10 7.25
N GLY A 25 8.18 2.15 8.06
CA GLY A 25 7.56 3.42 7.71
C GLY A 25 6.66 3.49 6.49
N HIS A 26 5.54 2.75 6.48
CA HIS A 26 4.36 3.21 5.77
C HIS A 26 3.35 3.66 6.82
N PRO A 27 2.90 4.94 6.81
CA PRO A 27 1.79 5.33 7.66
C PRO A 27 0.64 4.36 7.39
N GLN A 28 0.11 3.76 8.45
CA GLN A 28 -1.13 2.97 8.39
C GLN A 28 -2.26 3.96 8.13
N ILE A 29 -2.40 4.40 6.88
CA ILE A 29 -3.52 5.22 6.43
C ILE A 29 -4.77 4.36 6.68
N PRO A 30 -5.76 4.86 7.43
CA PRO A 30 -7.00 4.14 7.68
C PRO A 30 -7.58 3.68 6.35
N GLU A 31 -7.68 2.36 6.19
CA GLU A 31 -7.86 1.75 4.88
C GLU A 31 -9.24 2.11 4.34
N LEU A 32 -9.26 2.91 3.26
CA LEU A 32 -10.44 3.09 2.42
C LEU A 32 -10.69 1.78 1.68
N THR A 33 -11.96 1.43 1.49
CA THR A 33 -12.31 0.21 0.76
C THR A 33 -12.45 0.51 -0.73
N MET A 34 -11.63 -0.13 -1.56
CA MET A 34 -11.78 -0.08 -3.02
C MET A 34 -12.94 -0.99 -3.47
N THR A 35 -14.04 -0.40 -3.91
CA THR A 35 -15.24 -1.14 -4.34
C THR A 35 -15.16 -1.52 -5.82
N SER A 36 -14.43 -0.76 -6.63
CA SER A 36 -14.23 -1.06 -8.04
C SER A 36 -12.86 -0.60 -8.52
N PHE A 37 -12.23 -1.43 -9.35
CA PHE A 37 -11.04 -1.08 -10.12
C PHE A 37 -11.18 -1.64 -11.52
N SER A 38 -10.98 -0.82 -12.54
CA SER A 38 -10.92 -1.30 -13.90
C SER A 38 -9.96 -0.50 -14.76
N VAL A 39 -9.19 -1.25 -15.57
CA VAL A 39 -8.34 -0.71 -16.62
C VAL A 39 -8.84 -1.30 -17.92
N ARG A 40 -9.23 -0.45 -18.87
CA ARG A 40 -9.68 -0.85 -20.20
C ARG A 40 -8.86 -0.11 -21.24
N SER A 41 -8.27 -0.85 -22.18
CA SER A 41 -7.53 -0.25 -23.29
C SER A 41 -8.07 -0.75 -24.62
N THR A 42 -8.26 0.16 -25.56
CA THR A 42 -8.67 -0.15 -26.94
C THR A 42 -7.56 0.32 -27.88
N ILE A 43 -7.09 -0.58 -28.73
CA ILE A 43 -5.99 -0.31 -29.65
C ILE A 43 -6.53 -0.33 -31.08
N VAL A 44 -6.37 0.78 -31.80
CA VAL A 44 -6.75 0.92 -33.22
C VAL A 44 -5.61 1.57 -33.97
N SER A 45 -5.12 0.92 -35.04
CA SER A 45 -4.08 1.49 -35.92
C SER A 45 -2.85 2.03 -35.17
N ARG A 46 -2.37 1.30 -34.16
CA ARG A 46 -1.24 1.64 -33.25
C ARG A 46 -1.52 2.75 -32.22
N TYR A 47 -2.73 3.29 -32.18
CA TYR A 47 -3.17 4.23 -31.15
C TYR A 47 -3.88 3.48 -30.02
N ALA A 48 -3.42 3.66 -28.78
CA ALA A 48 -4.03 3.07 -27.59
C ALA A 48 -4.83 4.12 -26.81
N SER A 49 -6.12 3.87 -26.61
CA SER A 49 -6.97 4.65 -25.71
C SER A 49 -7.20 3.85 -24.44
N THR A 50 -6.65 4.31 -23.32
CA THR A 50 -6.75 3.65 -22.02
C THR A 50 -7.64 4.45 -21.08
N ARG A 51 -8.61 3.78 -20.45
CA ARG A 51 -9.47 4.31 -19.41
C ARG A 51 -9.22 3.55 -18.12
N VAL A 52 -8.83 4.28 -17.08
CA VAL A 52 -8.70 3.79 -15.70
C VAL A 52 -9.88 4.33 -14.90
N ARG A 53 -10.56 3.47 -14.15
CA ARG A 53 -11.65 3.85 -13.25
C ARG A 53 -11.47 3.15 -11.91
N THR A 54 -11.58 3.94 -10.85
CA THR A 54 -11.51 3.50 -9.46
C THR A 54 -12.73 4.02 -8.70
N GLU A 55 -13.28 3.21 -7.82
CA GLU A 55 -14.30 3.62 -6.85
C GLU A 55 -13.79 3.27 -5.45
N LEU A 56 -13.74 4.27 -4.57
CA LEU A 56 -13.30 4.15 -3.19
C LEU A 56 -14.46 4.53 -2.26
N SER A 57 -14.63 3.75 -1.21
CA SER A 57 -15.61 3.99 -0.14
C SER A 57 -14.86 4.26 1.16
N ASN A 58 -15.28 5.31 1.87
CA ASN A 58 -14.84 5.57 3.23
C ASN A 58 -15.85 4.94 4.21
N PRO A 59 -15.54 3.79 4.85
CA PRO A 59 -16.42 3.19 5.84
C PRO A 59 -16.36 3.89 7.21
N HIS A 60 -15.41 4.79 7.40
CA HIS A 60 -15.16 5.44 8.68
C HIS A 60 -16.11 6.61 8.90
N ALA A 61 -16.46 6.86 10.16
CA ALA A 61 -17.33 8.00 10.54
C ALA A 61 -16.63 9.36 10.34
N GLU A 62 -15.30 9.36 10.31
CA GLU A 62 -14.48 10.55 10.11
C GLU A 62 -13.98 10.66 8.66
N ALA A 63 -13.69 11.89 8.21
CA ALA A 63 -13.13 12.11 6.90
C ALA A 63 -11.72 11.50 6.79
N LYS A 64 -11.50 10.70 5.75
CA LYS A 64 -10.22 10.08 5.41
C LYS A 64 -9.78 10.50 4.02
N GLU A 65 -8.47 10.66 3.85
CA GLU A 65 -7.86 11.02 2.59
C GLU A 65 -7.88 9.85 1.61
N ALA A 66 -8.31 10.11 0.37
CA ALA A 66 -8.28 9.15 -0.72
C ALA A 66 -7.15 9.52 -1.69
N ILE A 67 -6.33 8.52 -2.03
CA ILE A 67 -5.20 8.70 -2.96
C ILE A 67 -5.50 7.91 -4.22
N PHE A 68 -5.53 8.61 -5.36
CA PHE A 68 -5.52 7.99 -6.68
C PHE A 68 -4.15 8.24 -7.31
N ASP A 69 -3.33 7.19 -7.35
CA ASP A 69 -1.98 7.22 -7.90
C ASP A 69 -1.87 6.24 -9.08
N LEU A 70 -1.24 6.69 -10.16
CA LEU A 70 -1.12 5.94 -11.41
C LEU A 70 0.15 6.31 -12.17
N ASP A 71 0.98 5.29 -12.44
CA ASP A 71 2.11 5.43 -13.35
C ASP A 71 1.64 5.51 -14.80
N LEU A 72 2.00 6.59 -15.47
CA LEU A 72 1.71 6.78 -16.89
C LEU A 72 2.97 6.51 -17.74
N PRO A 73 2.83 5.79 -18.87
CA PRO A 73 3.91 5.71 -19.85
C PRO A 73 4.36 7.10 -20.27
N SER A 74 5.67 7.31 -20.44
CA SER A 74 6.24 8.62 -20.80
C SER A 74 5.75 9.16 -22.15
N SER A 75 5.24 8.30 -23.02
CA SER A 75 4.66 8.65 -24.33
C SER A 75 3.14 8.83 -24.30
N ALA A 76 2.48 8.61 -23.16
CA ALA A 76 1.03 8.75 -23.02
C ALA A 76 0.65 10.19 -22.66
N PHE A 77 -0.56 10.59 -23.05
CA PHE A 77 -1.15 11.88 -22.70
C PHE A 77 -2.49 11.66 -22.00
N ILE A 78 -2.77 12.42 -20.95
CA ILE A 78 -4.08 12.45 -20.29
C ILE A 78 -5.02 13.28 -21.18
N SER A 79 -6.06 12.64 -21.70
CA SER A 79 -7.07 13.29 -22.54
C SER A 79 -8.35 13.66 -21.78
N ASN A 80 -8.62 13.00 -20.65
CA ASN A 80 -9.80 13.24 -19.82
C ASN A 80 -9.54 12.81 -18.37
N PHE A 81 -10.04 13.59 -17.40
CA PHE A 81 -10.00 13.28 -15.98
C PHE A 81 -11.33 13.69 -15.33
N THR A 82 -11.93 12.78 -14.56
CA THR A 82 -13.20 13.01 -13.83
C THR A 82 -13.06 12.36 -12.46
N MET A 83 -13.54 13.05 -11.42
CA MET A 83 -13.65 12.56 -10.04
C MET A 83 -15.12 12.41 -9.66
#